data_AF-A0A5U4H7Q9-F1
#
_entry.id   AF-A0A5U4H7Q9-F1
#
_cell.length_a   1.000
_cell.length_b   1.000
_cell.length_c   1.000
_cell.angle_alpha   90.00
_cell.angle_beta   90.00
_cell.angle_gamma   90.00
#
_symmetry.space_group_name_H-M   'P 1'
#
loop_
_entity.id
_entity.type
_entity.pdbx_description
1 polymer ?
#
loop_
_entity_poly.entity_id
_entity_poly.type
_entity_poly.pdbx_seq_one_letter_code
_entity_poly.pdbx_strand_id
1 'polypeptide(L)'
;PAIKPAARLTANGVVGLLATRATVKRPYTHELIARFANECQIAMLGSAELVELAEAKLHGDSVSLEELRRILRPWLRMPEPPDTVVLGCTHFPLLRDELLQVLPEGTRLVDSGAAIARRTAWLLEHEAPDAKSTDANIAYCMAMTPGAEQLLPVLQRYGFETLEKLAV
;
A
#
# COMPACT_ATOMS: atom_id res chain seq x y z
N PRO A 1 -4.51 3.66 12.13
CA PRO A 1 -4.23 2.45 11.31
C PRO A 1 -5.45 2.14 10.42
N ALA A 2 -5.23 1.71 9.18
CA ALA A 2 -6.32 1.44 8.21
C ALA A 2 -7.24 0.26 8.61
N ILE A 3 -6.80 -0.62 9.51
CA ILE A 3 -7.64 -1.70 10.08
C ILE A 3 -8.87 -1.15 10.82
N LYS A 4 -8.73 -0.07 11.59
CA LYS A 4 -9.83 0.54 12.34
C LYS A 4 -10.99 1.04 11.45
N PRO A 5 -10.75 1.86 10.40
CA PRO A 5 -11.83 2.23 9.50
C PRO A 5 -12.35 1.02 8.70
N ALA A 6 -11.50 0.08 8.28
CA ALA A 6 -11.98 -1.11 7.56
C ALA A 6 -13.00 -1.94 8.37
N ALA A 7 -12.73 -2.17 9.66
CA ALA A 7 -13.66 -2.87 10.56
C ALA A 7 -15.01 -2.15 10.73
N ARG A 8 -15.06 -0.82 10.54
CA ARG A 8 -16.31 -0.04 10.57
C ARG A 8 -17.04 0.00 9.23
N LEU A 9 -16.37 -0.38 8.14
CA LEU A 9 -16.85 -0.24 6.78
C LEU A 9 -17.31 -1.57 6.17
N THR A 10 -16.82 -2.69 6.69
CA THR A 10 -17.28 -4.02 6.28
C THR A 10 -18.76 -4.20 6.59
N ALA A 11 -19.48 -4.79 5.65
CA ALA A 11 -20.88 -5.16 5.76
C ALA A 11 -21.04 -6.65 6.09
N ASN A 12 -20.16 -7.52 5.56
CA ASN A 12 -20.18 -8.95 5.86
C ASN A 12 -19.33 -9.36 7.07
N GLY A 13 -18.64 -8.41 7.70
CA GLY A 13 -17.80 -8.68 8.88
C GLY A 13 -16.47 -9.36 8.55
N VAL A 14 -16.13 -9.55 7.27
CA VAL A 14 -14.86 -10.14 6.83
C VAL A 14 -13.96 -9.06 6.24
N VAL A 15 -12.86 -8.78 6.92
CA VAL A 15 -11.86 -7.79 6.47
C VAL A 15 -10.57 -8.49 6.05
N GLY A 16 -10.13 -8.19 4.83
CA GLY A 16 -8.87 -8.68 4.29
C GLY A 16 -7.72 -7.77 4.71
N LEU A 17 -6.57 -8.33 5.06
CA LEU A 17 -5.33 -7.57 5.26
C LEU A 17 -4.27 -8.05 4.28
N LEU A 18 -4.01 -7.27 3.23
CA LEU A 18 -2.86 -7.45 2.36
C LEU A 18 -1.67 -6.73 2.98
N ALA A 19 -0.60 -7.45 3.31
CA ALA A 19 0.68 -6.84 3.68
C ALA A 19 1.86 -7.69 3.21
N THR A 20 3.09 -7.33 3.55
CA THR A 20 4.25 -8.21 3.30
C THR A 20 4.21 -9.41 4.25
N ARG A 21 4.91 -10.49 3.89
CA ARG A 21 5.02 -11.70 4.74
C ARG A 21 5.58 -11.39 6.13
N ALA A 22 6.46 -10.40 6.25
CA ALA A 22 6.99 -9.96 7.53
C ALA A 22 5.92 -9.23 8.35
N THR A 23 5.19 -8.29 7.75
CA THR A 23 4.19 -7.47 8.45
C THR A 23 3.06 -8.31 9.03
N VAL A 24 2.55 -9.32 8.31
CA VAL A 24 1.47 -10.19 8.82
C VAL A 24 1.89 -11.09 10.00
N LYS A 25 3.19 -11.24 10.25
CA LYS A 25 3.74 -12.04 11.37
C LYS A 25 4.15 -11.18 12.57
N ARG A 26 4.10 -9.84 12.47
CA ARG A 26 4.56 -8.96 13.54
C ARG A 26 3.56 -8.94 14.70
N PRO A 27 4.01 -9.03 15.97
CA PRO A 27 3.13 -8.90 17.14
C PRO A 27 2.30 -7.62 17.11
N TYR A 28 2.91 -6.51 16.71
CA TYR A 28 2.22 -5.22 16.55
C TYR A 28 0.99 -5.29 15.63
N THR A 29 1.04 -6.07 14.55
CA THR A 29 -0.10 -6.24 13.64
C THR A 29 -1.24 -6.97 14.33
N HIS A 30 -0.93 -8.03 15.09
CA HIS A 30 -1.93 -8.78 15.86
C HIS A 30 -2.56 -7.92 16.97
N GLU A 31 -1.76 -7.11 17.66
CA GLU A 31 -2.25 -6.16 18.67
C GLU A 31 -3.22 -5.13 18.08
N LEU A 32 -2.90 -4.58 16.90
CA LEU A 32 -3.79 -3.65 16.20
C LEU A 32 -5.11 -4.31 15.81
N ILE A 33 -5.07 -5.55 15.34
CA ILE A 33 -6.27 -6.34 15.01
C ILE A 33 -7.12 -6.53 16.27
N ALA A 34 -6.54 -7.05 17.36
CA ALA A 34 -7.25 -7.29 18.61
C ALA A 34 -7.86 -6.00 19.19
N ARG A 35 -7.15 -4.86 19.05
CA ARG A 35 -7.60 -3.58 19.59
C ARG A 35 -8.71 -2.92 18.78
N PHE A 36 -8.73 -3.08 17.46
CA PHE A 36 -9.57 -2.26 16.58
C PHE A 36 -10.54 -3.03 15.68
N ALA A 37 -10.44 -4.35 15.62
CA ALA A 37 -11.25 -5.19 14.75
C ALA A 37 -11.71 -6.49 15.42
N ASN A 38 -11.92 -6.47 16.74
CA ASN A 38 -12.37 -7.65 17.50
C ASN A 38 -13.77 -8.16 17.11
N GLU A 39 -14.58 -7.30 16.48
CA GLU A 39 -15.95 -7.59 16.02
C GLU A 39 -15.98 -8.17 14.59
N CYS A 40 -14.83 -8.34 13.94
CA CYS A 40 -14.72 -8.77 12.54
C CYS A 40 -13.75 -9.94 12.40
N GLN A 41 -13.97 -10.79 11.40
CA GLN A 41 -12.99 -11.78 10.99
C GLN A 41 -11.91 -11.10 10.14
N ILE A 42 -10.64 -11.20 10.55
CA ILE A 42 -9.51 -10.71 9.76
C ILE A 42 -8.88 -11.85 8.95
N ALA A 43 -9.00 -11.78 7.63
CA ALA A 43 -8.32 -12.67 6.70
C ALA A 43 -6.98 -12.04 6.28
N MET A 44 -5.86 -12.50 6.86
CA MET A 44 -4.53 -11.97 6.53
C MET A 44 -3.91 -12.69 5.34
N LEU A 45 -3.30 -11.93 4.43
CA LEU A 45 -2.55 -12.46 3.29
C LEU A 45 -1.25 -11.68 3.12
N GLY A 46 -0.14 -12.37 3.40
CA GLY A 46 1.21 -11.83 3.27
C GLY A 46 1.82 -12.15 1.90
N SER A 47 2.17 -11.14 1.10
CA SER A 47 2.78 -11.35 -0.21
C SER A 47 3.98 -10.44 -0.45
N ALA A 48 5.15 -11.04 -0.64
CA ALA A 48 6.31 -10.34 -1.19
C ALA A 48 6.17 -10.18 -2.72
N GLU A 49 5.52 -11.15 -3.38
CA GLU A 49 5.30 -11.13 -4.83
C GLU A 49 4.43 -9.93 -5.26
N LEU A 50 3.50 -9.45 -4.41
CA LEU A 50 2.77 -8.20 -4.68
C LEU A 50 3.67 -6.96 -4.65
N VAL A 51 4.75 -6.98 -3.87
CA VAL A 51 5.72 -5.89 -3.85
C VAL A 51 6.48 -5.87 -5.17
N GLU A 52 6.95 -7.03 -5.61
CA GLU A 52 7.65 -7.17 -6.91
C GLU A 52 6.77 -6.74 -8.08
N LEU A 53 5.47 -7.11 -8.07
CA LEU A 53 4.52 -6.66 -9.10
C LEU A 53 4.33 -5.14 -9.11
N ALA A 54 4.30 -4.50 -7.94
CA ALA A 54 4.19 -3.05 -7.83
C ALA A 54 5.46 -2.35 -8.32
N GLU A 55 6.64 -2.89 -7.98
CA GLU A 55 7.93 -2.39 -8.47
C GLU A 55 8.04 -2.53 -9.98
N ALA A 56 7.71 -3.70 -10.55
CA ALA A 56 7.71 -3.93 -11.99
C ALA A 56 6.78 -2.93 -12.71
N LYS A 57 5.57 -2.69 -12.17
CA LYS A 57 4.66 -1.66 -12.69
C LYS A 57 5.29 -0.27 -12.71
N LEU A 58 5.99 0.11 -11.64
CA LEU A 58 6.71 1.38 -11.59
C LEU A 58 7.90 1.44 -12.57
N HIS A 59 8.49 0.30 -12.93
CA HIS A 59 9.52 0.22 -13.96
C HIS A 59 8.95 0.15 -15.39
N GLY A 60 7.63 0.24 -15.54
CA GLY A 60 6.95 0.29 -16.84
C GLY A 60 6.44 -1.06 -17.35
N ASP A 61 6.60 -2.13 -16.58
CA ASP A 61 6.09 -3.44 -16.95
C ASP A 61 4.57 -3.54 -16.74
N SER A 62 3.91 -4.39 -17.53
CA SER A 62 2.50 -4.72 -17.32
C SER A 62 2.34 -5.68 -16.14
N VAL A 63 1.34 -5.44 -15.29
CA VAL A 63 1.00 -6.35 -14.18
C VAL A 63 0.21 -7.55 -14.70
N SER A 64 0.69 -8.76 -14.41
CA SER A 64 -0.02 -10.00 -14.75
C SER A 64 -1.24 -10.22 -13.84
N LEU A 65 -2.45 -10.12 -14.41
CA LEU A 65 -3.70 -10.44 -13.69
C LEU A 65 -3.78 -11.92 -13.29
N GLU A 66 -3.10 -12.82 -14.00
CA GLU A 66 -3.03 -14.23 -13.64
C GLU A 66 -2.20 -14.45 -12.36
N GLU A 67 -1.06 -13.76 -12.25
CA GLU A 67 -0.25 -13.80 -11.04
C GLU A 67 -0.99 -13.21 -9.84
N LEU A 68 -1.70 -12.09 -10.03
CA LEU A 68 -2.57 -11.53 -9.00
C LEU A 68 -3.66 -12.52 -8.58
N ARG A 69 -4.35 -13.18 -9.53
CA ARG A 69 -5.34 -14.24 -9.22
C ARG A 69 -4.73 -15.38 -8.43
N ARG A 70 -3.51 -15.81 -8.77
CA ARG A 70 -2.79 -16.86 -8.03
C ARG A 70 -2.48 -16.43 -6.61
N ILE A 71 -2.00 -15.20 -6.42
CA ILE A 71 -1.68 -14.64 -5.10
C ILE A 71 -2.95 -14.54 -4.25
N LEU A 72 -4.03 -14.00 -4.82
CA LEU A 72 -5.31 -13.77 -4.13
C LEU A 72 -6.20 -15.03 -4.03
N ARG A 73 -5.77 -16.15 -4.61
CA ARG A 73 -6.48 -17.43 -4.61
C ARG A 73 -7.00 -17.87 -3.24
N PRO A 74 -6.29 -17.66 -2.10
CA PRO A 74 -6.83 -18.00 -0.79
C PRO A 74 -8.17 -17.32 -0.51
N TRP A 75 -8.34 -16.06 -0.92
CA TRP A 75 -9.59 -15.31 -0.75
C TRP A 75 -10.62 -15.64 -1.82
N LEU A 76 -10.18 -15.80 -3.08
CA LEU A 76 -11.08 -16.13 -4.19
C LEU A 76 -11.76 -17.50 -4.06
N ARG A 77 -11.24 -18.38 -3.18
CA ARG A 77 -11.85 -19.68 -2.86
C ARG A 77 -12.71 -19.67 -1.60
N MET A 78 -12.78 -18.54 -0.89
CA MET A 78 -13.64 -18.43 0.28
C MET A 78 -15.11 -18.40 -0.15
N PRO A 79 -16.02 -19.12 0.53
CA PRO A 79 -17.45 -18.98 0.32
C PRO A 79 -17.92 -17.53 0.54
N GLU A 80 -17.33 -16.87 1.55
CA GLU A 80 -17.57 -15.48 1.89
C GLU A 80 -16.22 -14.73 1.96
N PRO A 81 -15.74 -14.18 0.83
CA PRO A 81 -14.48 -13.45 0.79
C PRO A 81 -14.59 -12.09 1.49
N PRO A 82 -13.45 -11.44 1.79
CA PRO A 82 -13.49 -10.10 2.36
C PRO A 82 -14.18 -9.08 1.46
N ASP A 83 -15.17 -8.38 1.98
CA ASP A 83 -15.81 -7.26 1.27
C ASP A 83 -15.00 -5.96 1.40
N THR A 84 -14.08 -5.90 2.38
CA THR A 84 -13.25 -4.75 2.67
C THR A 84 -11.82 -5.21 2.84
N VAL A 85 -10.91 -4.71 2.01
CA VAL A 85 -9.49 -5.10 2.00
C VAL A 85 -8.62 -3.91 2.39
N VAL A 86 -7.84 -4.11 3.45
CA VAL A 86 -6.80 -3.19 3.90
C VAL A 86 -5.52 -3.43 3.10
N LEU A 87 -5.03 -2.36 2.46
CA LEU A 87 -3.71 -2.30 1.83
C LEU A 87 -2.69 -1.87 2.88
N GLY A 88 -2.13 -2.85 3.59
CA GLY A 88 -1.17 -2.68 4.69
C GLY A 88 0.29 -2.50 4.27
N CYS A 89 0.56 -2.36 2.98
CA CYS A 89 1.88 -2.04 2.42
C CYS A 89 1.72 -0.85 1.47
N THR A 90 2.66 0.11 1.50
CA THR A 90 2.64 1.33 0.68
C THR A 90 2.73 1.07 -0.83
N HIS A 91 3.24 -0.11 -1.23
CA HIS A 91 3.26 -0.54 -2.62
C HIS A 91 1.87 -0.89 -3.17
N PHE A 92 0.99 -1.44 -2.34
CA PHE A 92 -0.24 -2.06 -2.86
C PHE A 92 -1.29 -1.08 -3.40
N PRO A 93 -1.40 0.18 -2.92
CA PRO A 93 -2.20 1.20 -3.60
C PRO A 93 -1.81 1.44 -5.06
N LEU A 94 -0.55 1.17 -5.46
CA LEU A 94 -0.12 1.28 -6.86
C LEU A 94 -0.76 0.21 -7.76
N LEU A 95 -1.22 -0.89 -7.18
CA LEU A 95 -1.90 -1.99 -7.85
C LEU A 95 -3.43 -1.92 -7.72
N ARG A 96 -3.99 -0.78 -7.30
CA ARG A 96 -5.42 -0.64 -6.99
C ARG A 96 -6.31 -1.10 -8.14
N ASP A 97 -6.02 -0.66 -9.35
CA ASP A 97 -6.85 -0.93 -10.52
C ASP A 97 -6.82 -2.41 -10.91
N GLU A 98 -5.65 -3.05 -10.79
CA GLU A 98 -5.49 -4.47 -11.07
C GLU A 98 -6.08 -5.35 -9.97
N LEU A 99 -5.99 -4.92 -8.71
CA LEU A 99 -6.64 -5.59 -7.58
C LEU A 99 -8.16 -5.59 -7.75
N LEU A 100 -8.75 -4.47 -8.16
CA LEU A 100 -10.20 -4.37 -8.41
C LEU A 100 -10.68 -5.22 -9.58
N GLN A 101 -9.83 -5.53 -10.55
CA GLN A 101 -10.14 -6.45 -11.65
C GLN A 101 -10.12 -7.93 -11.24
N VAL A 102 -9.49 -8.25 -10.11
CA VAL A 102 -9.29 -9.64 -9.66
C VAL A 102 -10.14 -9.96 -8.44
N LEU A 103 -10.31 -9.01 -7.53
CA LEU A 103 -11.13 -9.18 -6.34
C LEU A 103 -12.62 -9.27 -6.72
N PRO A 104 -13.44 -9.92 -5.86
CA PRO A 104 -14.88 -9.97 -6.07
C PRO A 104 -15.49 -8.60 -6.28
N GLU A 105 -16.56 -8.53 -7.08
CA GLU A 105 -17.28 -7.29 -7.31
C GLU A 105 -17.80 -6.72 -5.98
N GLY A 106 -17.68 -5.41 -5.81
CA GLY A 106 -18.05 -4.70 -4.59
C GLY A 106 -16.98 -4.66 -3.50
N THR A 107 -15.83 -5.34 -3.67
CA THR A 107 -14.73 -5.26 -2.70
C THR A 107 -14.21 -3.82 -2.57
N ARG A 108 -14.21 -3.30 -1.34
CA ARG A 108 -13.70 -1.97 -1.00
C ARG A 108 -12.24 -2.01 -0.58
N LEU A 109 -11.40 -1.21 -1.25
CA LEU A 109 -10.00 -1.05 -0.88
C LEU A 109 -9.79 0.12 0.08
N VAL A 110 -9.09 -0.12 1.19
CA VAL A 110 -8.78 0.86 2.25
C VAL A 110 -7.27 0.92 2.48
N ASP A 111 -6.68 2.10 2.40
CA ASP A 111 -5.27 2.36 2.72
C ASP A 111 -5.15 3.49 3.76
N SER A 112 -3.91 3.90 4.08
CA SER A 112 -3.65 4.98 5.04
C SER A 112 -3.38 6.34 4.39
N GLY A 113 -3.29 6.45 3.06
CA GLY A 113 -2.76 7.62 2.35
C GLY A 113 -3.43 8.93 2.74
N ALA A 114 -4.76 9.03 2.61
CA ALA A 114 -5.49 10.24 2.96
C ALA A 114 -5.42 10.58 4.46
N ALA A 115 -5.32 9.57 5.33
CA ALA A 115 -5.15 9.79 6.77
C ALA A 115 -3.76 10.33 7.11
N ILE A 116 -2.72 9.83 6.42
CA ILE A 116 -1.35 10.35 6.54
C ILE A 116 -1.28 11.78 6.02
N ALA A 117 -1.87 12.09 4.87
CA ALA A 117 -1.89 13.47 4.33
C ALA A 117 -2.51 14.48 5.32
N ARG A 118 -3.67 14.13 5.93
CA ARG A 118 -4.28 14.97 6.97
C ARG A 118 -3.40 15.13 8.20
N ARG A 119 -2.69 14.07 8.61
CA ARG A 119 -1.76 14.15 9.75
C ARG A 119 -0.55 15.02 9.42
N THR A 120 0.00 14.93 8.21
CA THR A 120 1.09 15.79 7.74
C THR A 120 0.67 17.25 7.74
N ALA A 121 -0.50 17.60 7.20
CA ALA A 121 -1.01 18.98 7.21
C ALA A 121 -1.13 19.52 8.65
N TRP A 122 -1.73 18.74 9.54
CA TRP A 122 -1.86 19.13 10.94
C TRP A 122 -0.49 19.34 11.61
N LEU A 123 0.50 18.48 11.35
CA LEU A 123 1.85 18.63 11.91
C LEU A 123 2.56 19.88 11.39
N LEU A 124 2.43 20.20 10.11
CA LEU A 124 3.01 21.40 9.51
C LEU A 124 2.44 22.69 10.12
N GLU A 125 1.17 22.69 10.51
CA GLU A 125 0.52 23.84 11.13
C GLU A 125 0.85 24.02 12.62
N HIS A 126 1.10 22.93 13.35
CA HIS A 126 1.11 22.96 14.83
C HIS A 126 2.47 22.61 15.46
N GLU A 127 3.31 21.82 14.81
CA GLU A 127 4.51 21.22 15.43
C GLU A 127 5.79 21.41 14.60
N ALA A 128 5.69 21.56 13.28
CA ALA A 128 6.87 21.62 12.42
C ALA A 128 7.67 22.92 12.60
N PRO A 129 9.02 22.85 12.55
CA PRO A 129 9.85 24.05 12.49
C PRO A 129 9.67 24.80 11.16
N ASP A 130 10.03 26.08 11.13
CA ASP A 130 10.05 26.86 9.89
C ASP A 130 11.26 26.46 9.01
N ALA A 131 11.11 25.33 8.32
CA ALA A 131 12.08 24.79 7.38
C ALA A 131 11.45 24.73 5.98
N LYS A 132 11.89 25.63 5.10
CA LYS A 132 11.34 25.81 3.75
C LYS A 132 12.44 26.04 2.73
N SER A 133 12.25 25.50 1.54
CA SER A 133 13.09 25.77 0.36
C SER A 133 12.21 26.20 -0.82
N THR A 134 12.79 26.95 -1.74
CA THR A 134 12.20 27.30 -3.05
C THR A 134 12.67 26.38 -4.17
N ASP A 135 13.56 25.44 -3.88
CA ASP A 135 14.07 24.48 -4.85
C ASP A 135 12.95 23.54 -5.33
N ALA A 136 13.11 23.01 -6.54
CA ALA A 136 12.20 22.00 -7.07
C ALA A 136 12.23 20.71 -6.24
N ASN A 137 11.18 19.89 -6.34
CA ASN A 137 11.15 18.58 -5.70
C ASN A 137 12.24 17.67 -6.30
N ILE A 138 12.96 16.99 -5.41
CA ILE A 138 14.05 16.07 -5.75
C ILE A 138 13.76 14.66 -5.26
N ALA A 139 14.10 13.65 -6.05
CA ALA A 139 14.12 12.26 -5.63
C ALA A 139 15.55 11.81 -5.31
N TYR A 140 15.70 10.97 -4.29
CA TYR A 140 16.98 10.39 -3.91
C TYR A 140 16.98 8.86 -4.03
N CYS A 141 18.08 8.30 -4.51
CA CYS A 141 18.41 6.87 -4.44
C CYS A 141 19.72 6.65 -3.67
N MET A 142 19.91 5.45 -3.12
CA MET A 142 21.14 5.13 -2.37
C MET A 142 22.30 4.75 -3.31
N ALA A 143 21.98 4.29 -4.51
CA ALA A 143 22.92 3.97 -5.57
C ALA A 143 22.26 4.25 -6.92
N MET A 144 23.03 4.89 -7.82
CA MET A 144 22.59 5.11 -9.20
C MET A 144 22.77 3.83 -10.00
N THR A 145 21.84 2.90 -9.82
CA THR A 145 21.79 1.64 -10.57
C THR A 145 20.88 1.78 -11.79
N PRO A 146 21.00 0.90 -12.80
CA PRO A 146 20.08 0.91 -13.94
C PRO A 146 18.60 0.84 -13.55
N GLY A 147 18.25 0.10 -12.48
CA GLY A 147 16.88 0.05 -11.96
C GLY A 147 16.42 1.39 -11.36
N ALA A 148 17.29 2.06 -10.60
CA ALA A 148 16.96 3.39 -10.07
C ALA A 148 16.74 4.41 -11.21
N GLU A 149 17.61 4.41 -12.22
CA GLU A 149 17.49 5.29 -13.39
C GLU A 149 16.19 5.05 -14.17
N GLN A 150 15.74 3.80 -14.28
CA GLN A 150 14.48 3.42 -14.94
C GLN A 150 13.24 4.00 -14.25
N LEU A 151 13.31 4.37 -12.97
CA LEU A 151 12.20 5.02 -12.26
C LEU A 151 12.02 6.50 -12.64
N LEU A 152 13.01 7.14 -13.27
CA LEU A 152 13.00 8.58 -13.53
C LEU A 152 11.73 9.06 -14.27
N PRO A 153 11.26 8.42 -15.36
CA PRO A 153 10.05 8.85 -16.05
C PRO A 153 8.80 8.78 -15.17
N VAL A 154 8.77 7.87 -14.19
CA VAL A 154 7.65 7.74 -13.25
C VAL A 154 7.76 8.80 -12.17
N LEU A 155 8.95 9.00 -11.60
CA LEU A 155 9.23 10.06 -10.63
C LEU A 155 8.85 11.45 -11.18
N GLN A 156 9.16 11.72 -12.44
CA GLN A 156 8.77 12.96 -13.12
C GLN A 156 7.24 13.13 -13.21
N ARG A 157 6.49 12.06 -13.46
CA ARG A 157 5.01 12.11 -13.41
C ARG A 157 4.46 12.36 -12.00
N TYR A 158 5.21 11.98 -10.97
CA TYR A 158 4.90 12.29 -9.56
C TYR A 158 5.39 13.67 -9.13
N GLY A 159 6.01 14.45 -10.02
CA GLY A 159 6.43 15.82 -9.75
C GLY A 159 7.85 15.95 -9.19
N PHE A 160 8.72 14.96 -9.39
CA PHE A 160 10.15 15.01 -9.07
C PHE A 160 10.96 15.18 -10.36
N GLU A 161 11.60 16.33 -10.53
CA GLU A 161 12.28 16.66 -11.80
C GLU A 161 13.61 15.91 -11.96
N THR A 162 14.30 15.69 -10.84
CA THR A 162 15.63 15.09 -10.78
C THR A 162 15.68 13.87 -9.87
N LEU A 163 16.59 12.95 -10.20
CA LEU A 163 16.97 11.81 -9.36
C LEU A 163 18.46 11.91 -9.06
N GLU A 164 18.81 11.96 -7.78
CA GLU A 164 20.20 12.06 -7.32
C GLU A 164 20.60 10.89 -6.42
N LYS A 165 21.88 10.54 -6.44
CA LYS A 165 22.43 9.61 -5.46
C LYS A 165 22.70 10.35 -4.15
N LEU A 166 22.08 9.91 -3.06
CA LEU A 166 22.38 10.41 -1.73
C LEU A 166 23.68 9.76 -1.21
N ALA A 167 24.63 10.57 -0.75
CA ALA A 167 25.79 10.08 -0.02
C ALA A 167 25.37 9.78 1.43
N VAL A 168 25.32 8.48 1.77
CA VAL A 168 24.97 7.97 3.11
C VAL A 168 26.19 7.34 3.75
#